data_AF-A0A4V1V444-F1
#
_entry.id   AF-A0A4V1V444-F1
#
_cell.length_a   1.000
_cell.length_b   1.000
_cell.length_c   1.000
_cell.angle_alpha   90.00
_cell.angle_beta   90.00
_cell.angle_gamma   90.00
#
_symmetry.space_group_name_H-M   'P 1'
#
loop_
_entity.id
_entity.type
_entity.pdbx_description
1 polymer ?
#
loop_
_entity_poly.entity_id
_entity_poly.type
_entity_poly.pdbx_seq_one_letter_code
_entity_poly.pdbx_strand_id
1 'polypeptide(L)'
;MADRTRNAIAYTALLALQSLAVTLLLWVIFPIFYSVVTHLGERQQVPVSTLLVILVVGLLLQASYWARMRWVTVAAPFQSVVASHLLSFVARLAFLFGGVLFSTIFFRHLPESNTLPPLGHSILQGALILLVLFGFFCYSVELERLAKAIEDPPET
;
A
#
# COMPACT_ATOMS: atom_id res chain seq x y z
N MET A 1 -31.64 4.00 10.06
CA MET A 1 -31.04 4.97 9.10
C MET A 1 -29.75 5.59 9.64
N ALA A 2 -29.73 6.17 10.85
CA ALA A 2 -28.53 6.79 11.44
C ALA A 2 -27.30 5.87 11.49
N ASP A 3 -27.49 4.58 11.77
CA ASP A 3 -26.39 3.61 11.86
C ASP A 3 -25.74 3.31 10.49
N ARG A 4 -26.56 3.29 9.43
CA ARG A 4 -26.10 3.07 8.05
C ARG A 4 -25.28 4.26 7.54
N THR A 5 -25.73 5.48 7.82
CA THR A 5 -25.02 6.71 7.46
C THR A 5 -23.70 6.83 8.23
N ARG A 6 -23.69 6.50 9.53
CA ARG A 6 -22.48 6.47 10.35
C ARG A 6 -21.45 5.47 9.81
N ASN A 7 -21.89 4.27 9.42
CA ASN A 7 -21.01 3.26 8.84
C ASN A 7 -20.46 3.69 7.47
N ALA A 8 -21.27 4.35 6.62
CA ALA A 8 -20.79 4.89 5.35
C ALA A 8 -19.74 6.01 5.53
N ILE A 9 -19.94 6.89 6.51
CA ILE A 9 -18.95 7.93 6.85
C ILE A 9 -17.67 7.29 7.40
N ALA A 10 -17.78 6.31 8.30
CA ALA A 10 -16.62 5.60 8.82
C ALA A 10 -15.86 4.86 7.70
N TYR A 11 -16.58 4.23 6.78
CA TYR A 11 -16.00 3.55 5.63
C TYR A 11 -15.22 4.52 4.72
N THR A 12 -15.87 5.63 4.32
CA THR A 12 -15.24 6.65 3.46
C THR A 12 -14.04 7.30 4.13
N ALA A 13 -14.11 7.59 5.43
CA ALA A 13 -12.98 8.13 6.19
C ALA A 13 -11.80 7.14 6.25
N LEU A 14 -12.06 5.86 6.54
CA LEU A 14 -11.02 4.83 6.58
C LEU A 14 -10.41 4.57 5.20
N LEU A 15 -11.21 4.61 4.14
CA LEU A 15 -10.73 4.48 2.78
C LEU A 15 -9.84 5.68 2.40
N ALA A 16 -10.30 6.91 2.68
CA ALA A 16 -9.50 8.11 2.44
C ALA A 16 -8.17 8.09 3.20
N LEU A 17 -8.18 7.61 4.44
CA LEU A 17 -6.96 7.42 5.24
C LEU A 17 -6.00 6.41 4.60
N GLN A 18 -6.52 5.27 4.11
CA GLN A 18 -5.72 4.28 3.38
C GLN A 18 -5.13 4.88 2.09
N SER A 19 -5.93 5.58 1.29
CA SER A 19 -5.48 6.23 0.06
C SER A 19 -4.41 7.30 0.33
N LEU A 20 -4.56 8.08 1.38
CA LEU A 20 -3.57 9.08 1.80
C LEU A 20 -2.27 8.41 2.26
N ALA A 21 -2.36 7.35 3.06
CA ALA A 21 -1.19 6.57 3.50
C ALA A 21 -0.44 5.96 2.30
N VAL A 22 -1.14 5.37 1.34
CA VAL A 22 -0.53 4.84 0.11
C VAL A 22 0.13 5.96 -0.71
N THR A 23 -0.55 7.10 -0.88
CA THR A 23 0.00 8.24 -1.62
C THR A 23 1.27 8.77 -0.96
N LEU A 24 1.31 8.88 0.37
CA LEU A 24 2.49 9.27 1.12
C LEU A 24 3.62 8.24 1.01
N LEU A 25 3.31 6.94 1.08
CA LEU A 25 4.31 5.89 0.86
C LEU A 25 4.90 5.99 -0.54
N LEU A 26 4.06 6.15 -1.56
CA LEU A 26 4.53 6.35 -2.94
C LEU A 26 5.41 7.58 -3.06
N TRP A 27 5.02 8.71 -2.45
CA TRP A 27 5.80 9.94 -2.46
C TRP A 27 7.20 9.77 -1.83
N VAL A 28 7.29 9.02 -0.73
CA VAL A 28 8.55 8.76 -0.02
C VAL A 28 9.40 7.70 -0.73
N ILE A 29 8.78 6.66 -1.26
CA ILE A 29 9.47 5.52 -1.88
C ILE A 29 9.92 5.84 -3.31
N PHE A 30 9.16 6.63 -4.06
CA PHE A 30 9.49 6.98 -5.44
C PHE A 30 10.90 7.59 -5.62
N PRO A 31 11.36 8.58 -4.82
CA PRO A 31 12.72 9.09 -4.97
C PRO A 31 13.78 8.05 -4.59
N ILE A 32 13.50 7.16 -3.63
CA ILE A 32 14.40 6.05 -3.29
C ILE A 32 14.52 5.10 -4.48
N PHE A 33 13.38 4.71 -5.06
CA PHE A 33 13.31 3.87 -6.24
C PHE A 33 14.02 4.49 -7.44
N TYR A 34 13.76 5.77 -7.71
CA TYR A 34 14.42 6.51 -8.78
C TYR A 34 15.95 6.49 -8.60
N SER A 35 16.43 6.84 -7.40
CA SER A 35 17.87 6.80 -7.08
C SER A 35 18.45 5.40 -7.23
N VAL A 36 17.69 4.36 -6.87
CA VAL A 36 18.12 2.96 -7.01
C VAL A 36 18.27 2.56 -8.47
N VAL A 37 17.36 3.02 -9.34
CA VAL A 37 17.36 2.73 -10.78
C VAL A 37 18.44 3.54 -11.51
N THR A 38 18.70 4.79 -11.13
CA THR A 38 19.70 5.64 -11.82
C THR A 38 21.13 5.39 -11.35
N HIS A 39 21.34 4.96 -10.10
CA HIS A 39 22.65 4.68 -9.52
C HIS A 39 22.77 3.20 -9.16
N LEU A 40 22.79 2.34 -10.17
CA LEU A 40 22.92 0.89 -10.02
C LEU A 40 24.30 0.54 -9.44
N GLY A 41 24.33 -0.19 -8.32
CA GLY A 41 25.57 -0.72 -7.71
C GLY A 41 26.13 0.03 -6.50
N GLU A 42 25.66 1.25 -6.21
CA GLU A 42 26.10 1.98 -5.00
C GLU A 42 25.38 1.50 -3.72
N ARG A 43 25.91 1.77 -2.52
CA ARG A 43 25.14 1.56 -1.29
C ARG A 43 24.25 2.77 -1.05
N GLN A 44 22.93 2.59 -1.13
CA GLN A 44 21.99 3.66 -0.82
C GLN A 44 21.87 3.83 0.70
N GLN A 45 22.33 4.96 1.22
CA GLN A 45 22.10 5.31 2.62
C GLN A 45 20.75 6.04 2.73
N VAL A 46 19.70 5.29 3.06
CA VAL A 46 18.39 5.88 3.36
C VAL A 46 18.43 6.41 4.80
N PRO A 47 18.08 7.69 5.04
CA PRO A 47 18.04 8.25 6.38
C PRO A 47 17.11 7.44 7.31
N VAL A 48 17.50 7.26 8.57
CA VAL A 48 16.69 6.55 9.58
C VAL A 48 15.32 7.21 9.76
N SER A 49 15.26 8.54 9.68
CA SER A 49 13.99 9.29 9.70
C SER A 49 13.03 8.85 8.59
N THR A 50 13.53 8.63 7.38
CA THR A 50 12.74 8.13 6.24
C THR A 50 12.24 6.70 6.48
N LEU A 51 13.09 5.83 7.02
CA LEU A 51 12.69 4.46 7.40
C LEU A 51 11.60 4.47 8.47
N LEU A 52 11.69 5.37 9.46
CA LEU A 52 10.67 5.56 10.48
C LEU A 52 9.35 6.07 9.88
N VAL A 53 9.40 7.00 8.92
CA VAL A 53 8.20 7.45 8.20
C VAL A 53 7.54 6.29 7.46
N ILE A 54 8.30 5.49 6.72
CA ILE A 54 7.78 4.31 6.01
C ILE A 54 7.15 3.32 7.01
N LEU A 55 7.81 3.08 8.15
CA LEU A 55 7.30 2.19 9.19
C LEU A 55 5.98 2.71 9.75
N VAL A 56 5.93 3.96 10.20
CA VAL A 56 4.73 4.55 10.81
C VAL A 56 3.57 4.60 9.83
N VAL A 57 3.80 5.04 8.59
CA VAL A 57 2.76 5.11 7.57
C VAL A 57 2.32 3.72 7.13
N GLY A 58 3.24 2.76 7.00
CA GLY A 58 2.91 1.36 6.71
C GLY A 58 2.06 0.71 7.81
N LEU A 59 2.39 0.96 9.09
CA LEU A 59 1.58 0.50 10.22
C LEU A 59 0.21 1.18 10.26
N LEU A 60 0.12 2.48 9.94
CA LEU A 60 -1.15 3.20 9.84
C LEU A 60 -2.04 2.65 8.73
N LEU A 61 -1.45 2.34 7.56
CA LEU A 61 -2.16 1.70 6.45
C LEU A 61 -2.71 0.33 6.87
N GLN A 62 -1.89 -0.49 7.52
CA GLN A 62 -2.34 -1.79 8.03
C GLN A 62 -3.43 -1.63 9.09
N ALA A 63 -3.23 -0.78 10.09
CA ALA A 63 -4.18 -0.55 11.16
C ALA A 63 -5.54 -0.07 10.62
N SER A 64 -5.54 0.86 9.66
CA SER A 64 -6.77 1.35 9.02
C SER A 64 -7.47 0.28 8.19
N TYR A 65 -6.71 -0.54 7.44
CA TYR A 65 -7.26 -1.69 6.70
C TYR A 65 -7.91 -2.72 7.63
N TRP A 66 -7.23 -3.14 8.69
CA TRP A 66 -7.74 -4.12 9.65
C TRP A 66 -8.90 -3.57 10.48
N ALA A 67 -8.86 -2.29 10.86
CA ALA A 67 -9.96 -1.61 11.53
C ALA A 67 -11.22 -1.63 10.68
N ARG A 68 -11.09 -1.30 9.39
CA ARG A 68 -12.18 -1.40 8.42
C ARG A 68 -12.68 -2.85 8.34
N MET A 69 -11.79 -3.82 8.15
CA MET A 69 -12.16 -5.24 8.01
C MET A 69 -12.91 -5.79 9.24
N ARG A 70 -12.57 -5.32 10.45
CA ARG A 70 -13.15 -5.82 11.68
C ARG A 70 -14.47 -5.16 12.05
N TRP A 71 -14.65 -3.87 11.73
CA TRP A 71 -15.74 -3.08 12.30
C TRP A 71 -16.65 -2.41 11.27
N VAL A 72 -16.26 -2.30 10.00
CA VAL A 72 -16.99 -1.49 9.01
C VAL A 72 -17.28 -2.28 7.75
N THR A 73 -18.56 -2.43 7.42
CA THR A 73 -18.99 -3.05 6.16
C THR A 73 -18.72 -2.13 4.99
N VAL A 74 -18.37 -2.70 3.84
CA VAL A 74 -18.19 -1.96 2.58
C VAL A 74 -19.53 -1.29 2.23
N ALA A 75 -19.50 0.02 1.98
CA ALA A 75 -20.66 0.80 1.59
C ALA A 75 -20.40 1.43 0.23
N ALA A 76 -21.13 0.99 -0.80
CA ALA A 76 -21.08 1.61 -2.12
C ALA A 76 -21.76 2.99 -2.07
N PRO A 77 -21.05 4.09 -2.31
CA PRO A 77 -21.63 5.43 -2.27
C PRO A 77 -22.52 5.73 -3.49
N PHE A 78 -22.28 5.05 -4.61
CA PHE A 78 -22.99 5.22 -5.88
C PHE A 78 -22.85 3.96 -6.74
N GLN A 79 -23.62 3.91 -7.82
CA GLN A 79 -23.65 2.82 -8.80
C GLN A 79 -23.06 3.32 -10.12
N SER A 80 -21.95 2.72 -10.58
CA SER A 80 -21.30 3.14 -11.83
C SER A 80 -20.31 2.09 -12.33
N VAL A 81 -20.64 1.48 -13.48
CA VAL A 81 -19.76 0.50 -14.16
C VAL A 81 -18.40 1.11 -14.48
N VAL A 82 -18.37 2.36 -14.97
CA VAL A 82 -17.12 3.06 -15.31
C VAL A 82 -16.23 3.24 -14.08
N ALA A 83 -16.80 3.66 -12.95
CA ALA A 83 -16.05 3.83 -11.72
C ALA A 83 -15.55 2.50 -11.14
N SER A 84 -16.36 1.43 -11.21
CA SER A 84 -15.92 0.07 -10.83
C SER A 84 -14.68 -0.35 -11.64
N HIS A 85 -14.74 -0.18 -12.96
CA HIS A 85 -13.64 -0.57 -13.85
C HIS A 85 -12.39 0.28 -13.60
N LEU A 86 -12.54 1.59 -13.38
CA LEU A 86 -11.42 2.46 -13.05
C LEU A 86 -10.78 2.08 -11.71
N LEU A 87 -11.57 1.78 -10.68
CA LEU A 87 -11.07 1.31 -9.38
C LEU A 87 -10.35 -0.03 -9.50
N SER A 88 -10.90 -0.97 -10.27
CA SER A 88 -10.27 -2.27 -10.56
C SER A 88 -8.94 -2.10 -11.30
N PHE A 89 -8.87 -1.15 -12.23
CA PHE A 89 -7.63 -0.81 -12.92
C PHE A 89 -6.58 -0.24 -11.95
N VAL A 90 -6.97 0.71 -11.09
CA VAL A 90 -6.07 1.29 -10.06
C VAL A 90 -5.59 0.21 -9.07
N ALA A 91 -6.46 -0.71 -8.67
CA ALA A 91 -6.09 -1.84 -7.80
C ALA A 91 -4.97 -2.69 -8.41
N ARG A 92 -5.10 -3.04 -9.70
CA ARG A 92 -4.06 -3.77 -10.43
C ARG A 92 -2.77 -2.97 -10.57
N LEU A 93 -2.86 -1.66 -10.80
CA LEU A 93 -1.69 -0.79 -10.92
C LEU A 93 -0.92 -0.71 -9.60
N ALA A 94 -1.60 -0.62 -8.46
CA ALA A 94 -0.98 -0.63 -7.14
C ALA A 94 -0.18 -1.92 -6.89
N PHE A 95 -0.73 -3.07 -7.29
CA PHE A 95 -0.04 -4.36 -7.20
C PHE A 95 1.19 -4.44 -8.12
N LEU A 96 1.06 -4.00 -9.38
CA LEU A 96 2.18 -3.96 -10.33
C LEU A 96 3.32 -3.08 -9.82
N PHE A 97 3.01 -1.91 -9.28
CA PHE A 97 4.01 -1.02 -8.71
C PHE A 97 4.73 -1.67 -7.52
N GLY A 98 3.99 -2.37 -6.64
CA GLY A 98 4.59 -3.18 -5.57
C GLY A 98 5.56 -4.24 -6.11
N GLY A 99 5.19 -4.96 -7.17
CA GLY A 99 6.05 -5.95 -7.81
C GLY A 99 7.35 -5.37 -8.37
N VAL A 100 7.28 -4.25 -9.08
CA VAL A 100 8.46 -3.58 -9.65
C VAL A 100 9.39 -3.06 -8.55
N LEU A 101 8.83 -2.45 -7.50
CA LEU A 101 9.60 -2.05 -6.31
C LEU A 101 10.32 -3.23 -5.67
N PHE A 102 9.62 -4.35 -5.46
CA PHE A 102 10.22 -5.55 -4.87
C PHE A 102 11.37 -6.08 -5.73
N SER A 103 11.14 -6.28 -7.02
CA SER A 103 12.15 -6.82 -7.94
C SER A 103 13.40 -5.94 -7.98
N THR A 104 13.25 -4.63 -8.13
CA THR A 104 14.40 -3.71 -8.19
C THR A 104 15.23 -3.69 -6.91
N ILE A 105 14.59 -3.76 -5.74
CA ILE A 105 15.30 -3.80 -4.46
C ILE A 105 15.97 -5.16 -4.24
N PHE A 106 15.29 -6.26 -4.55
CA PHE A 106 15.78 -7.62 -4.30
C PHE A 106 16.94 -8.00 -5.25
N PHE A 107 16.81 -7.75 -6.55
CA PHE A 107 17.88 -8.04 -7.52
C PHE A 107 19.16 -7.21 -7.26
N ARG A 108 19.05 -6.05 -6.59
CA ARG A 108 20.19 -5.24 -6.18
C ARG A 108 20.90 -5.73 -4.90
N HIS A 109 20.25 -6.50 -4.02
CA HIS A 109 20.87 -6.97 -2.76
C HIS A 109 21.79 -8.20 -2.94
N LEU A 110 22.07 -8.61 -4.17
CA LEU A 110 22.96 -9.75 -4.49
C LEU A 110 24.48 -9.49 -4.68
N PRO A 111 25.09 -8.30 -4.52
CA PRO A 111 26.52 -8.18 -4.72
C PRO A 111 27.31 -8.50 -3.43
N GLU A 112 28.11 -9.57 -3.56
CA GLU A 112 29.38 -9.86 -2.89
C GLU A 112 29.91 -8.75 -1.96
N SER A 113 29.71 -8.89 -0.65
CA SER A 113 30.59 -8.22 0.30
C SER A 113 31.00 -9.21 1.38
N ASN A 114 32.31 -9.43 1.46
CA ASN A 114 33.00 -10.34 2.36
C ASN A 114 32.89 -9.95 3.86
N THR A 115 31.90 -9.12 4.21
CA THR A 115 31.55 -8.67 5.55
C THR A 115 30.04 -8.51 5.64
N LEU A 116 29.37 -9.51 6.24
CA LEU A 116 27.95 -9.46 6.50
C LEU A 116 27.63 -8.26 7.41
N PRO A 117 26.72 -7.34 7.03
CA PRO A 117 26.15 -6.43 8.01
C PRO A 117 25.51 -7.24 9.14
N PRO A 118 25.46 -6.73 10.39
CA PRO A 118 24.83 -7.44 11.50
C PRO A 118 23.44 -7.90 11.08
N LEU A 119 23.20 -9.22 11.15
CA LEU A 119 22.03 -9.90 10.56
C LEU A 119 20.69 -9.20 10.86
N GLY A 120 20.57 -8.55 12.03
CA GLY A 120 19.38 -7.79 12.42
C GLY A 120 19.03 -6.62 11.49
N HIS A 121 20.00 -5.93 10.89
CA HIS A 121 19.73 -4.76 10.04
C HIS A 121 19.10 -5.18 8.70
N SER A 122 19.60 -6.25 8.09
CA SER A 122 19.05 -6.83 6.86
C SER A 122 17.65 -7.41 7.08
N ILE A 123 17.41 -8.06 8.23
CA ILE A 123 16.09 -8.57 8.60
C ILE A 123 15.08 -7.43 8.72
N LEU A 124 15.46 -6.34 9.38
CA LEU A 124 14.57 -5.19 9.60
C LEU A 124 14.21 -4.48 8.28
N GLN A 125 15.18 -4.32 7.37
CA GLN A 125 14.93 -3.80 6.03
C GLN A 125 14.00 -4.71 5.23
N GLY A 126 14.24 -6.03 5.26
CA GLY A 126 13.37 -7.02 4.62
C GLY A 126 11.94 -6.97 5.17
N ALA A 127 11.79 -6.85 6.49
CA ALA A 127 10.49 -6.72 7.15
C ALA A 127 9.77 -5.42 6.75
N LEU A 128 10.49 -4.31 6.60
CA LEU A 128 9.92 -3.04 6.16
C LEU A 128 9.42 -3.11 4.72
N ILE A 129 10.18 -3.75 3.83
CA ILE A 129 9.75 -3.99 2.44
C ILE A 129 8.50 -4.86 2.43
N LEU A 130 8.49 -5.96 3.20
CA LEU A 130 7.33 -6.85 3.30
C LEU A 130 6.10 -6.09 3.81
N LEU A 131 6.26 -5.23 4.83
CA LEU A 131 5.18 -4.41 5.38
C LEU A 131 4.56 -3.51 4.30
N VAL A 132 5.38 -2.84 3.48
CA VAL A 132 4.91 -1.97 2.41
C VAL A 132 4.19 -2.77 1.32
N LEU A 133 4.79 -3.87 0.86
CA LEU A 133 4.20 -4.73 -0.19
C LEU A 133 2.86 -5.32 0.26
N PHE A 134 2.83 -5.81 1.49
CA PHE A 134 1.60 -6.30 2.09
C PHE A 134 0.56 -5.18 2.25
N GLY A 135 0.99 -3.96 2.59
CA GLY A 135 0.14 -2.77 2.60
C GLY A 135 -0.50 -2.46 1.24
N PHE A 136 0.29 -2.47 0.17
CA PHE A 136 -0.21 -2.24 -1.18
C PHE A 136 -1.15 -3.34 -1.65
N PHE A 137 -0.86 -4.60 -1.30
CA PHE A 137 -1.77 -5.72 -1.54
C PHE A 137 -3.11 -5.56 -0.79
N CYS A 138 -3.07 -5.22 0.50
CA CYS A 138 -4.29 -5.00 1.28
C CYS A 138 -5.13 -3.85 0.70
N TYR A 139 -4.47 -2.77 0.28
CA TYR A 139 -5.13 -1.64 -0.37
C TYR A 139 -5.72 -2.02 -1.74
N SER A 140 -5.01 -2.79 -2.57
CA SER A 140 -5.54 -3.23 -3.87
C SER A 140 -6.78 -4.10 -3.70
N VAL A 141 -6.75 -5.06 -2.76
CA VAL A 141 -7.91 -5.88 -2.42
C VAL A 141 -9.07 -5.02 -1.92
N GLU A 142 -8.79 -3.95 -1.18
CA GLU A 142 -9.83 -3.02 -0.75
C GLU A 142 -10.48 -2.27 -1.92
N LEU A 143 -9.69 -1.77 -2.85
CA LEU A 143 -10.21 -1.12 -4.06
C LEU A 143 -11.04 -2.08 -4.91
N GLU A 144 -10.67 -3.35 -5.02
CA GLU A 144 -11.47 -4.36 -5.71
C GLU A 144 -12.81 -4.65 -5.02
N ARG A 145 -12.84 -4.64 -3.68
CA ARG A 145 -14.10 -4.80 -2.93
C ARG A 145 -15.02 -3.62 -3.16
N LEU A 146 -14.47 -2.40 -3.18
CA LEU A 146 -15.24 -1.20 -3.50
C LEU A 146 -15.74 -1.23 -4.95
N ALA A 147 -14.89 -1.64 -5.90
CA ALA A 147 -15.26 -1.74 -7.30
C ALA A 147 -16.47 -2.68 -7.49
N LYS A 148 -16.40 -3.88 -6.92
CA LYS A 148 -17.51 -4.84 -6.94
C LYS A 148 -18.79 -4.27 -6.34
N ALA A 149 -18.69 -3.61 -5.19
CA ALA A 149 -19.84 -3.01 -4.54
C ALA A 149 -20.50 -1.87 -5.36
N ILE A 150 -19.72 -1.15 -6.17
CA ILE A 150 -20.19 -0.08 -7.07
C ILE A 150 -20.77 -0.64 -8.39
N GLU A 151 -20.44 -1.89 -8.74
CA GLU A 151 -20.91 -2.56 -9.96
C GLU A 151 -22.24 -3.29 -9.76
N ASP A 152 -22.47 -3.88 -8.59
CA ASP A 152 -23.66 -4.67 -8.31
C ASP A 152 -24.96 -3.82 -8.38
N PRO A 153 -25.88 -4.08 -9.33
CA PRO A 153 -27.15 -3.36 -9.41
C PRO A 153 -28.04 -3.67 -8.18
N PRO A 154 -28.90 -2.73 -7.74
CA PRO A 154 -29.87 -3.03 -6.69
C PRO A 154 -30.76 -4.18 -7.18
N GLU A 155 -30.85 -5.26 -6.39
CA GLU A 155 -31.77 -6.37 -6.67
C GLU A 155 -33.17 -5.81 -6.96
N THR A 156 -33.63 -5.99 -8.20
CA THR A 156 -34.98 -5.65 -8.67
C THR A 156 -36.00 -6.66 -8.16
#